data_AF-A0A4J1XSL9-F1
#
_entry.id   AF-A0A4J1XSL9-F1
#
_cell.length_a   1.000
_cell.length_b   1.000
_cell.length_c   1.000
_cell.angle_alpha   90.00
_cell.angle_beta   90.00
_cell.angle_gamma   90.00
#
_symmetry.space_group_name_H-M   'P 1'
#
loop_
_entity.id
_entity.type
_entity.pdbx_description
1 polymer ?
#
loop_
_entity_poly.entity_id
_entity_poly.type
_entity_poly.pdbx_seq_one_letter_code
_entity_poly.pdbx_strand_id
1 'polypeptide(L)' 'MTDYYVIGDVHGKAGMLEDLLKTWDGQPQLLFLGDLIDRGEDSHRVLEMVKDLVDNQGAICLSGNHEYMFLTWLDDPRKL' A
#
# COMPACT_ATOMS: atom_id res chain seq x y z
N MET A 1 -6.17 19.86 -14.49
CA MET A 1 -4.94 19.24 -13.96
C MET A 1 -5.40 18.36 -12.81
N THR A 2 -4.95 17.12 -12.73
CA THR A 2 -5.35 16.21 -11.64
C THR A 2 -4.36 16.39 -10.50
N ASP A 3 -4.87 16.66 -9.30
CA ASP A 3 -4.06 16.69 -8.09
C ASP A 3 -3.94 15.27 -7.53
N TYR A 4 -2.77 14.93 -7.01
CA TYR A 4 -2.49 13.60 -6.48
C TYR A 4 -2.18 13.69 -4.98
N TYR A 5 -2.74 12.74 -4.22
CA TYR A 5 -2.35 12.48 -2.85
C TYR A 5 -1.48 11.21 -2.88
N VAL A 6 -0.17 11.39 -2.77
CA VAL A 6 0.81 10.31 -2.97
C VAL A 6 1.33 9.81 -1.63
N ILE A 7 1.13 8.53 -1.35
CA ILE A 7 1.60 7.84 -0.16
C ILE A 7 2.82 6.98 -0.54
N GLY A 8 3.95 7.23 0.14
CA GLY A 8 5.16 6.43 0.01
C GLY A 8 5.09 5.12 0.79
N ASP A 9 6.25 4.55 1.09
CA ASP A 9 6.39 3.25 1.76
C ASP A 9 5.61 3.21 3.08
N VAL A 10 4.80 2.15 3.26
CA VAL A 10 3.97 1.97 4.45
C VAL A 10 4.56 0.93 5.40
N HIS A 11 5.16 -0.14 4.84
CA HIS A 11 5.87 -1.16 5.61
C HIS A 11 5.11 -1.65 6.85
N GLY A 12 3.89 -2.15 6.66
CA GLY A 12 3.08 -2.75 7.73
C GLY A 12 2.66 -1.80 8.86
N LYS A 13 2.81 -0.47 8.70
CA LYS A 13 2.41 0.54 9.70
C LYS A 13 0.95 0.93 9.55
N ALA A 14 0.05 -0.02 9.82
CA ALA A 14 -1.40 0.16 9.66
C ALA A 14 -1.94 1.40 10.40
N GLY A 15 -1.53 1.63 11.65
CA GLY A 15 -1.98 2.80 12.42
C GLY A 15 -1.53 4.14 11.81
N MET A 16 -0.29 4.22 11.33
CA MET A 16 0.21 5.43 10.66
C MET A 16 -0.51 5.67 9.33
N LEU A 17 -0.82 4.60 8.59
CA LEU A 17 -1.60 4.71 7.35
C LEU A 17 -3.03 5.19 7.65
N GLU A 18 -3.69 4.64 8.66
CA GLU A 18 -5.03 5.09 9.08
C GLU A 18 -5.02 6.57 9.47
N ASP A 19 -4.04 7.01 10.25
CA ASP A 19 -3.89 8.41 10.64
C ASP A 19 -3.60 9.34 9.44
N LEU A 20 -2.78 8.89 8.50
CA LEU A 20 -2.48 9.66 7.28
C LEU A 20 -3.72 9.81 6.39
N LEU A 21 -4.48 8.73 6.20
CA LEU A 21 -5.70 8.74 5.37
C LEU A 21 -6.78 9.70 5.91
N LYS A 22 -6.81 10.00 7.22
CA LYS A 22 -7.69 11.03 7.78
C LYS A 22 -7.41 12.44 7.24
N THR A 23 -6.22 12.67 6.68
CA THR A 23 -5.83 13.96 6.08
C THR A 23 -6.16 14.07 4.60
N TRP A 24 -6.56 12.97 3.96
CA TRP A 24 -7.03 12.96 2.59
C TRP A 24 -8.54 13.23 2.56
N ASP A 25 -8.94 14.29 1.87
CA ASP A 25 -10.33 14.74 1.77
C ASP A 25 -11.14 14.06 0.65
N GLY A 26 -10.52 13.07 -0.03
CA GLY A 26 -11.12 12.34 -1.13
C GLY A 26 -11.12 13.08 -2.48
N GLN A 27 -10.62 14.33 -2.56
CA GLN A 27 -10.63 15.10 -3.82
C GLN A 27 -9.44 14.77 -4.73
N PRO A 28 -8.17 14.73 -4.25
CA PRO A 28 -7.05 14.31 -5.08
C PRO A 28 -7.08 12.81 -5.36
N GLN A 29 -6.52 12.38 -6.49
CA GLN A 29 -6.34 10.95 -6.81
C GLN A 29 -5.36 10.33 -5.81
N LEU A 30 -5.83 9.33 -5.06
CA LEU A 30 -4.98 8.58 -4.13
C LEU A 30 -4.07 7.62 -4.90
N LEU A 31 -2.76 7.70 -4.62
CA LEU A 31 -1.71 6.88 -5.24
C LEU A 31 -0.77 6.34 -4.17
N PHE A 32 -0.65 5.01 -4.09
CA PHE A 32 0.37 4.32 -3.29
C PHE A 32 1.57 3.95 -4.16
N LEU A 33 2.78 4.23 -3.68
CA LEU A 33 4.02 3.95 -4.42
C LEU A 33 4.54 2.51 -4.26
N GLY A 34 3.93 1.69 -3.39
CA GLY A 34 4.34 0.32 -3.10
C GLY A 34 4.95 0.18 -1.69
N ASP A 35 5.65 -0.92 -1.44
CA ASP A 35 6.28 -1.26 -0.16
C ASP A 35 5.29 -1.15 1.01
N LEU A 36 4.18 -1.85 0.85
CA LEU A 36 3.08 -1.93 1.81
C LEU A 36 3.39 -2.92 2.94
N ILE A 37 4.15 -3.98 2.63
CA ILE A 37 4.46 -5.08 3.54
C ILE A 37 5.87 -4.97 4.17
N ASP A 38 6.16 -5.89 5.08
CA ASP A 38 7.41 -6.05 5.84
C ASP A 38 7.70 -4.93 6.86
N ARG A 39 8.65 -5.19 7.77
CA ARG A 39 9.20 -4.32 8.83
C ARG A 39 8.24 -3.89 9.95
N GLY A 40 7.02 -3.49 9.61
CA GLY A 40 5.99 -3.10 10.57
C GLY A 40 5.24 -4.28 11.17
N GLU A 41 4.38 -3.94 12.11
CA GLU A 41 3.65 -4.88 12.95
C GLU A 41 2.45 -5.54 12.26
N ASP A 42 1.88 -4.91 11.22
CA ASP A 42 0.61 -5.38 10.66
C ASP A 42 0.50 -5.15 9.14
N SER A 43 1.25 -5.94 8.37
CA SER A 43 1.18 -5.93 6.90
C SER A 43 -0.20 -6.37 6.38
N HIS A 44 -0.87 -7.29 7.07
CA HIS A 44 -2.18 -7.79 6.65
C HIS A 44 -3.22 -6.66 6.68
N ARG A 45 -3.28 -5.90 7.77
CA ARG A 45 -4.21 -4.78 7.87
C ARG A 45 -3.93 -3.67 6.86
N VAL A 46 -2.66 -3.39 6.56
CA VAL A 46 -2.30 -2.45 5.49
C VAL A 46 -2.87 -2.90 4.15
N LEU A 47 -2.65 -4.18 3.78
CA LEU A 47 -3.16 -4.72 2.52
C LEU A 47 -4.69 -4.69 2.45
N GLU A 48 -5.40 -5.00 3.53
CA GLU A 48 -6.87 -4.88 3.57
C GLU A 48 -7.34 -3.45 3.30
N MET A 49 -6.74 -2.46 3.97
CA MET A 49 -7.12 -1.05 3.79
C MET A 49 -6.84 -0.56 2.38
N VAL A 50 -5.63 -0.84 1.85
CA VAL A 50 -5.27 -0.42 0.49
C VAL A 50 -6.14 -1.11 -0.55
N LYS A 51 -6.43 -2.40 -0.37
CA LYS A 51 -7.33 -3.14 -1.26
C LYS A 51 -8.73 -2.54 -1.30
N ASP A 52 -9.30 -2.21 -0.14
CA ASP A 52 -10.63 -1.56 -0.07
C ASP A 52 -10.63 -0.22 -0.82
N LEU A 53 -9.59 0.60 -0.64
CA LEU A 53 -9.43 1.88 -1.34
C LEU A 53 -9.31 1.70 -2.85
N VAL A 54 -8.59 0.67 -3.31
CA VAL A 54 -8.46 0.35 -4.75
C VAL A 54 -9.80 -0.12 -5.31
N ASP A 55 -10.43 -1.11 -4.67
CA ASP A 55 -11.65 -1.75 -5.18
C ASP A 55 -12.87 -0.82 -5.14
N ASN A 56 -13.00 0.00 -4.09
CA ASN A 56 -14.21 0.78 -3.81
C ASN A 56 -14.05 2.28 -4.03
N GLN A 57 -12.83 2.82 -4.03
CA GLN A 57 -12.58 4.27 -4.14
C GLN A 57 -11.65 4.65 -5.31
N GLY A 58 -11.22 3.67 -6.11
CA GLY A 58 -10.42 3.92 -7.31
C GLY A 58 -9.00 4.39 -7.01
N ALA A 59 -8.46 4.08 -5.83
CA ALA A 59 -7.05 4.33 -5.54
C ALA A 59 -6.15 3.56 -6.51
N ILE A 60 -4.99 4.13 -6.83
CA ILE A 60 -3.96 3.46 -7.63
C ILE A 60 -2.90 2.92 -6.67
N CYS A 61 -2.50 1.66 -6.84
CA CYS A 61 -1.43 1.05 -6.07
C CYS A 61 -0.37 0.48 -7.00
N LEU A 62 0.87 0.97 -6.85
CA LEU A 62 2.04 0.37 -7.48
C LEU A 62 2.53 -0.81 -6.63
N SER A 63 3.23 -1.74 -7.26
CA SER A 63 3.95 -2.81 -6.57
C SER A 63 5.35 -2.32 -6.21
N GLY A 64 5.73 -2.44 -4.93
CA GLY A 64 7.09 -2.20 -4.48
C GLY A 64 8.00 -3.42 -4.65
N ASN A 65 9.28 -3.27 -4.28
CA ASN A 65 10.23 -4.38 -4.31
C ASN A 65 9.93 -5.41 -3.22
N HIS A 66 9.35 -4.99 -2.09
CA HIS A 66 8.93 -5.92 -1.04
C HIS A 66 7.79 -6.84 -1.51
N GLU A 67 6.77 -6.29 -2.19
CA GLU A 67 5.72 -7.13 -2.80
C GLU A 67 6.28 -8.05 -3.88
N TYR A 68 7.20 -7.56 -4.72
CA TYR A 68 7.86 -8.39 -5.74
C TYR A 68 8.62 -9.57 -5.14
N MET A 69 9.40 -9.33 -4.08
CA MET A 69 10.14 -10.38 -3.38
C MET A 69 9.21 -11.39 -2.74
N PHE A 70 8.13 -10.95 -2.09
CA PHE A 70 7.15 -11.84 -1.48
C PHE A 70 6.45 -12.72 -2.51
N LEU A 71 6.00 -12.14 -3.63
CA LEU A 71 5.38 -12.90 -4.72
C LEU A 71 6.37 -13.87 -5.39
N THR A 72 7.63 -13.47 -5.55
CA THR A 72 8.69 -14.36 -6.07
C THR A 72 8.91 -15.55 -5.15
N TRP A 73 8.96 -15.32 -3.84
CA TRP A 73 9.10 -16.39 -2.85
C TRP A 73 7.86 -17.31 -2.81
N LEU A 74 6.65 -16.75 -2.96
CA LEU A 74 5.42 -17.55 -3.05
C LEU A 74 5.38 -18.44 -4.30
N ASP A 75 5.92 -17.97 -5.43
CA ASP A 75 6.04 -18.76 -6.67
C ASP A 75 7.07 -19.90 -6.52
N ASP A 76 8.26 -19.59 -6.00
CA ASP A 76 9.29 -20.59 -5.69
C ASP A 76 10.14 -20.16 -4.48
N PRO A 77 9.98 -20.81 -3.31
CA PRO A 77 10.73 -20.46 -2.10
C PRO A 77 12.25 -20.61 -2.20
N ARG A 78 12.76 -21.25 -3.26
CA ARG A 78 14.20 -21.41 -3.53
C ARG A 78 14.77 -20.25 -4.35
N LYS A 79 13.91 -19.41 -4.93
CA LYS A 79 14.31 -18.17 -5.60
C LYS A 79 14.34 -17.06 -4.55
N LEU A 80 15.55 -16.63 -4.23
CA LEU A 80 15.86 -15.39 -3.50
C LEU A 80 17.06 -14.75 -4.18
#